data_AF-A0A2I1D007-F1
#
_entry.id   AF-A0A2I1D007-F1
#
_cell.length_a   1.000
_cell.length_b   1.000
_cell.length_c   1.000
_cell.angle_alpha   90.00
_cell.angle_beta   90.00
_cell.angle_gamma   90.00
#
_symmetry.space_group_name_H-M   'P 1'
#
loop_
_entity.id
_entity.type
_entity.pdbx_description
1 polymer ?
#
loop_
_entity_poly.entity_id
_entity_poly.type
_entity_poly.pdbx_seq_one_letter_code
_entity_poly.pdbx_strand_id
1 'polypeptide(L)'
;MKKTLSLFEERISIWKQRESLLESQLSEIKNITEQSQQKKINELTQKIKFQGKKIESLESKLADQKDISSGLEARLKQSQDEHRAFHRDIGVEKMDFDYFEGFRSLENALRSLAEKFFMESPLALDEGSSAISDWRVRQTEVIQNCAHSLPSLASATYSHSLSVESTIAARLCQDIFTPLCLASPTSRMSMGASIERADTVEPAQKAILRTLLLKAFGQEEEDARRHIIKTFVSDITEEFLPNSQEQDVEDFRKELRSLLTSATSLWSELQRGPCWITATSRTSVHTESWRPRQYAGGPAKAQSPSHPLVALFPHIISHGAEAPLYAGSALWTENLRHATIAAQQPIKRISLPEDSSNNVESSDGRVVPWAEKSTNGGLGDNSSHGNCVKVNPLDGHHYGKKRVNGKSPSR
;
A
#
# COMPACT_ATOMS: atom_id res chain seq x y z
N MET A 1 105.22 69.25 22.43
CA MET A 1 105.33 67.89 21.87
C MET A 1 105.19 66.77 22.91
N LYS A 2 105.74 66.83 24.14
CA LYS A 2 105.60 65.72 25.12
C LYS A 2 104.17 65.49 25.65
N LYS A 3 103.40 66.56 25.91
CA LYS A 3 101.99 66.46 26.37
C LYS A 3 101.02 65.86 25.34
N THR A 4 101.28 66.08 24.05
CA THR A 4 100.43 65.55 22.96
C THR A 4 100.67 64.05 22.73
N LEU A 5 101.87 63.57 23.01
CA LEU A 5 102.23 62.14 22.93
C LEU A 5 101.58 61.33 24.07
N SER A 6 101.61 61.83 25.30
CA SER A 6 100.99 61.09 26.43
C SER A 6 99.46 61.01 26.30
N LEU A 7 98.80 62.07 25.81
CA LEU A 7 97.36 62.05 25.50
C LEU A 7 97.02 61.05 24.38
N PHE A 8 97.94 60.82 23.45
CA PHE A 8 97.77 59.85 22.37
C PHE A 8 97.93 58.41 22.86
N GLU A 9 98.93 58.15 23.70
CA GLU A 9 99.14 56.84 24.34
C GLU A 9 97.97 56.45 25.27
N GLU A 10 97.47 57.39 26.07
CA GLU A 10 96.31 57.18 26.93
C GLU A 10 95.05 56.85 26.10
N ARG A 11 94.84 57.56 24.99
CA ARG A 11 93.73 57.31 24.08
C ARG A 11 93.84 55.94 23.41
N ILE A 12 95.04 55.51 22.99
CA ILE A 12 95.29 54.16 22.44
C ILE A 12 94.99 53.08 23.49
N SER A 13 95.39 53.29 24.74
CA SER A 13 95.09 52.36 25.84
C SER A 13 93.58 52.18 26.06
N ILE A 14 92.84 53.31 26.09
CA ILE A 14 91.37 53.30 26.20
C ILE A 14 90.73 52.57 25.00
N TRP A 15 91.25 52.79 23.79
CA TRP A 15 90.77 52.09 22.59
C TRP A 15 91.00 50.58 22.66
N LYS A 16 92.20 50.13 23.03
CA LYS A 16 92.50 48.70 23.21
C LYS A 16 91.60 48.05 24.26
N GLN A 17 91.37 48.74 25.38
CA GLN A 17 90.48 48.23 26.42
C GLN A 17 89.03 48.10 25.90
N ARG A 18 88.55 49.08 25.15
CA ARG A 18 87.21 49.06 24.55
C ARG A 18 87.07 48.01 23.45
N GLU A 19 88.12 47.81 22.65
CA GLU A 19 88.21 46.74 21.65
C GLU A 19 88.11 45.37 22.32
N SER A 20 88.90 45.12 23.38
CA SER A 20 88.83 43.86 24.13
C SER A 20 87.45 43.62 24.77
N LEU A 21 86.79 44.68 25.24
CA LEU A 21 85.43 44.60 25.79
C LEU A 21 84.41 44.24 24.71
N LEU A 22 84.49 44.87 23.53
CA LEU A 22 83.61 44.59 22.40
C LEU A 22 83.82 43.19 21.85
N GLU A 23 85.07 42.71 21.77
CA GLU A 23 85.36 41.32 21.40
C GLU A 23 84.77 40.32 22.41
N SER A 24 84.92 40.61 23.72
CA SER A 24 84.28 39.80 24.77
C SER A 24 82.77 39.76 24.61
N GLN A 25 82.13 40.92 24.43
CA GLN A 25 80.67 41.01 24.24
C GLN A 25 80.20 40.29 22.96
N LEU A 26 80.94 40.42 21.85
CA LEU A 26 80.64 39.70 20.62
C LEU A 26 80.75 38.18 20.82
N SER A 27 81.78 37.73 21.54
CA SER A 27 81.96 36.31 21.85
C SER A 27 80.82 35.77 22.73
N GLU A 28 80.37 36.56 23.70
CA GLU A 28 79.27 36.20 24.60
C GLU A 28 77.93 36.14 23.88
N ILE A 29 77.61 37.18 23.09
CA ILE A 29 76.39 37.22 22.26
C ILE A 29 76.36 36.05 21.29
N LYS A 30 77.50 35.74 20.64
CA LYS A 30 77.61 34.61 19.73
C LYS A 30 77.32 33.29 20.46
N ASN A 31 77.95 33.07 21.62
CA ASN A 31 77.76 31.85 22.40
C ASN A 31 76.30 31.70 22.89
N ILE A 32 75.68 32.76 23.40
CA ILE A 32 74.27 32.76 23.82
C ILE A 32 73.35 32.44 22.64
N THR A 33 73.62 33.03 21.47
CA THR A 33 72.83 32.82 20.27
C THR A 33 72.96 31.38 19.77
N GLU A 34 74.18 30.84 19.72
CA GLU A 34 74.45 29.44 19.35
C GLU A 34 73.79 28.46 20.31
N GLN A 35 73.88 28.68 21.63
CA GLN A 35 73.22 27.85 22.63
C GLN A 35 71.69 27.88 22.51
N SER A 36 71.11 29.06 22.31
CA SER A 36 69.67 29.24 22.11
C SER A 36 69.17 28.53 20.85
N GLN A 37 69.91 28.68 19.74
CA GLN A 37 69.62 27.97 18.49
C GLN A 37 69.73 26.46 18.66
N GLN A 38 70.79 25.97 19.30
CA GLN A 38 71.00 24.54 19.53
C GLN A 38 69.89 23.95 20.40
N LYS A 39 69.47 24.66 21.45
CA LYS A 39 68.35 24.24 22.30
C LYS A 39 67.06 24.14 21.49
N LYS A 40 66.77 25.14 20.65
CA LYS A 40 65.57 25.16 19.80
C LYS A 40 65.59 24.05 18.75
N ILE A 41 66.75 23.78 18.15
CA ILE A 41 66.95 22.66 17.20
C ILE A 41 66.70 21.32 17.91
N ASN A 42 67.24 21.13 19.11
CA ASN A 42 67.04 19.90 19.89
C ASN A 42 65.56 19.69 20.24
N GLU A 43 64.86 20.73 20.70
CA GLU A 43 63.42 20.67 21.03
C GLU A 43 62.57 20.34 19.79
N LEU A 44 62.83 20.99 18.65
CA LEU A 44 62.12 20.70 17.40
C LEU A 44 62.40 19.28 16.90
N THR A 45 63.65 18.82 17.01
CA THR A 45 64.06 17.46 16.63
C THR A 45 63.34 16.41 17.47
N GLN A 46 63.20 16.64 18.77
CA GLN A 46 62.42 15.77 19.65
C GLN A 46 60.93 15.76 19.28
N LYS A 47 60.34 16.94 19.01
CA LYS A 47 58.93 17.04 18.58
C LYS A 47 58.68 16.29 17.26
N ILE A 48 59.57 16.44 16.28
CA ILE A 48 59.49 15.74 14.99
C ILE A 48 59.55 14.22 15.21
N LYS A 49 60.50 13.74 16.04
CA LYS A 49 60.59 12.30 16.36
C LYS A 49 59.34 11.77 17.05
N PHE A 50 58.77 12.52 17.99
CA PHE A 50 57.55 12.13 18.69
C PHE A 50 56.33 12.10 17.75
N GLN A 51 56.18 13.11 16.90
CA GLN A 51 55.10 13.17 15.91
C GLN A 51 55.25 12.06 14.86
N GLY A 52 56.45 11.75 14.41
CA GLY A 52 56.72 10.63 13.49
C GLY A 52 56.22 9.30 14.04
N LYS A 53 56.58 8.97 15.29
CA LYS A 53 56.07 7.76 15.97
C LYS A 53 54.54 7.74 16.11
N LYS A 54 53.92 8.91 16.32
CA LYS A 54 52.47 9.01 16.42
C LYS A 54 51.78 8.77 15.07
N ILE A 55 52.37 9.27 13.99
CA ILE A 55 51.88 9.03 12.62
C ILE A 55 51.96 7.55 12.30
N GLU A 56 53.11 6.91 12.51
CA GLU A 56 53.29 5.46 12.28
C GLU A 56 52.25 4.63 13.06
N SER A 57 52.00 4.98 14.33
CA SER A 57 50.98 4.30 15.14
C SER A 57 49.56 4.49 14.62
N LEU A 58 49.23 5.68 14.10
CA LEU A 58 47.90 5.95 13.52
C LEU A 58 47.73 5.26 12.17
N GLU A 59 48.77 5.20 11.35
CA GLU A 59 48.78 4.48 10.07
C GLU A 59 48.56 2.98 10.28
N SER A 60 49.24 2.38 11.28
CA SER A 60 49.01 0.98 11.66
C SER A 60 47.56 0.74 12.09
N LYS A 61 47.00 1.60 12.96
CA LYS A 61 45.60 1.47 13.40
C LYS A 61 44.60 1.64 12.26
N LEU A 62 44.89 2.52 11.31
CA LEU A 62 44.06 2.73 10.14
C LEU A 62 44.08 1.51 9.22
N ALA A 63 45.24 0.89 9.04
CA ALA A 63 45.37 -0.37 8.30
C ALA A 63 44.57 -1.49 8.98
N ASP A 64 44.72 -1.67 10.29
CA ASP A 64 43.95 -2.67 11.05
C ASP A 64 42.44 -2.45 10.92
N GLN A 65 41.98 -1.20 11.01
CA GLN A 65 40.56 -0.87 10.84
C GLN A 65 40.04 -1.15 9.43
N LYS A 66 40.88 -0.88 8.41
CA LYS A 66 40.53 -1.16 7.01
C LYS A 66 40.37 -2.67 6.79
N ASP A 67 41.26 -3.46 7.36
CA ASP A 67 41.19 -4.92 7.28
C ASP A 67 39.93 -5.44 7.97
N ILE A 68 39.62 -4.94 9.17
CA ILE A 68 38.37 -5.27 9.89
C ILE A 68 37.13 -4.91 9.07
N SER A 69 37.08 -3.71 8.50
CA SER A 69 35.95 -3.25 7.68
C SER A 69 35.75 -4.16 6.47
N SER A 70 36.83 -4.48 5.76
CA SER A 70 36.77 -5.39 4.61
C SER A 70 36.28 -6.80 4.99
N GLY A 71 36.70 -7.30 6.16
CA GLY A 71 36.23 -8.58 6.69
C GLY A 71 34.74 -8.56 7.06
N LEU A 72 34.24 -7.46 7.64
CA LEU A 72 32.81 -7.30 7.94
C LEU A 72 31.96 -7.19 6.68
N GLU A 73 32.41 -6.45 5.67
CA GLU A 73 31.75 -6.36 4.36
C GLU A 73 31.67 -7.74 3.67
N ALA A 74 32.75 -8.51 3.70
CA ALA A 74 32.77 -9.87 3.17
C ALA A 74 31.77 -10.79 3.89
N ARG A 75 31.73 -10.74 5.23
CA ARG A 75 30.77 -11.51 6.04
C ARG A 75 29.32 -11.09 5.81
N LEU A 76 29.06 -9.80 5.66
CA LEU A 76 27.74 -9.28 5.34
C LEU A 76 27.27 -9.79 3.97
N LYS A 77 28.16 -9.71 2.97
CA LYS A 77 27.87 -10.23 1.63
C LYS A 77 27.59 -11.73 1.66
N GLN A 78 28.44 -12.50 2.35
CA GLN A 78 28.23 -13.93 2.53
C GLN A 78 26.88 -14.24 3.18
N SER A 79 26.53 -13.55 4.27
CA SER A 79 25.24 -13.75 4.95
C SER A 79 24.05 -13.39 4.07
N GLN A 80 24.16 -12.34 3.25
CA GLN A 80 23.14 -11.98 2.27
C GLN A 80 23.00 -13.05 1.17
N ASP A 81 24.11 -13.63 0.71
CA ASP A 81 24.13 -14.72 -0.27
C ASP A 81 23.50 -16.00 0.31
N GLU A 82 23.83 -16.36 1.54
CA GLU A 82 23.24 -17.48 2.27
C GLU A 82 21.73 -17.30 2.47
N HIS A 83 21.29 -16.10 2.87
CA HIS A 83 19.87 -15.79 3.01
C HIS A 83 19.13 -15.87 1.67
N ARG A 84 19.73 -15.36 0.58
CA ARG A 84 19.17 -15.51 -0.78
C ARG A 84 19.10 -16.98 -1.23
N ALA A 85 20.11 -17.79 -0.91
CA ALA A 85 20.10 -19.21 -1.19
C ALA A 85 18.96 -19.92 -0.43
N PHE A 86 18.83 -19.65 0.87
CA PHE A 86 17.76 -20.21 1.71
C PHE A 86 16.36 -19.87 1.19
N HIS A 87 16.10 -18.62 0.79
CA HIS A 87 14.81 -18.22 0.19
C HIS A 87 14.52 -18.99 -1.11
N ARG A 88 15.52 -19.21 -1.97
CA ARG A 88 15.39 -20.05 -3.18
C ARG A 88 15.13 -21.51 -2.86
N ASP A 89 15.78 -22.05 -1.83
CA ASP A 89 15.61 -23.44 -1.42
C ASP A 89 14.21 -23.72 -0.88
N ILE A 90 13.62 -22.77 -0.15
CA ILE A 90 12.23 -22.85 0.29
C ILE A 90 11.27 -22.62 -0.89
N GLY A 91 11.66 -21.81 -1.88
CA GLY A 91 10.80 -21.40 -2.99
C GLY A 91 9.96 -20.16 -2.65
N VAL A 92 10.41 -19.34 -1.69
CA VAL A 92 9.75 -18.07 -1.36
C VAL A 92 10.03 -17.07 -2.47
N GLU A 93 8.97 -16.59 -3.11
CA GLU A 93 9.06 -15.59 -4.17
C GLU A 93 8.94 -14.17 -3.59
N LYS A 94 9.61 -13.20 -4.22
CA LYS A 94 9.42 -11.79 -3.88
C LYS A 94 8.04 -11.34 -4.36
N MET A 95 7.35 -10.62 -3.48
CA MET A 95 6.07 -9.97 -3.80
C MET A 95 6.35 -8.69 -4.61
N ASP A 96 6.58 -8.82 -5.91
CA ASP A 96 6.84 -7.67 -6.81
C ASP A 96 5.58 -7.21 -7.58
N PHE A 97 4.43 -7.85 -7.35
CA PHE A 97 3.18 -7.59 -8.07
C PHE A 97 2.24 -6.63 -7.34
N ASP A 98 1.55 -5.76 -8.08
CA ASP A 98 0.43 -4.98 -7.55
C ASP A 98 -0.83 -5.85 -7.45
N TYR A 99 -0.87 -6.69 -6.42
CA TYR A 99 -1.99 -7.60 -6.14
C TYR A 99 -3.33 -6.88 -6.01
N PHE A 100 -3.31 -5.59 -5.69
CA PHE A 100 -4.52 -4.80 -5.54
C PHE A 100 -5.30 -4.67 -6.85
N GLU A 101 -4.63 -4.45 -7.99
CA GLU A 101 -5.30 -4.41 -9.31
C GLU A 101 -5.82 -5.79 -9.72
N GLY A 102 -5.12 -6.86 -9.33
CA GLY A 102 -5.60 -8.23 -9.52
C GLY A 102 -6.92 -8.49 -8.79
N PHE A 103 -6.98 -8.18 -7.48
CA PHE A 103 -8.20 -8.33 -6.69
C PHE A 103 -9.32 -7.39 -7.14
N ARG A 104 -8.99 -6.16 -7.55
CA ARG A 104 -9.95 -5.22 -8.14
C ARG A 104 -10.55 -5.74 -9.44
N SER A 105 -9.74 -6.36 -10.29
CA SER A 105 -10.22 -6.98 -11.54
C SER A 105 -11.15 -8.15 -11.24
N LEU A 106 -10.83 -8.99 -10.25
CA LEU A 106 -11.71 -10.08 -9.80
C LEU A 106 -13.02 -9.57 -9.18
N GLU A 107 -12.96 -8.52 -8.36
CA GLU A 107 -14.15 -7.89 -7.79
C GLU A 107 -15.07 -7.37 -8.90
N ASN A 108 -14.51 -6.67 -9.89
CA ASN A 108 -15.29 -6.16 -11.02
C ASN A 108 -15.85 -7.30 -11.87
N ALA A 109 -15.09 -8.37 -12.12
CA ALA A 109 -15.55 -9.54 -12.85
C ALA A 109 -16.70 -10.25 -12.12
N LEU A 110 -16.61 -10.39 -10.80
CA LEU A 110 -17.67 -10.97 -9.97
C LEU A 110 -18.95 -10.13 -10.07
N ARG A 111 -18.80 -8.81 -9.95
CA ARG A 111 -19.90 -7.86 -10.09
C ARG A 111 -20.55 -7.98 -11.47
N SER A 112 -19.77 -7.95 -12.54
CA SER A 112 -20.27 -8.05 -13.91
C SER A 112 -20.95 -9.39 -14.18
N LEU A 113 -20.44 -10.50 -13.63
CA LEU A 113 -21.08 -11.81 -13.70
C LEU A 113 -22.45 -11.78 -13.01
N ALA A 114 -22.51 -11.29 -11.77
CA ALA A 114 -23.73 -11.21 -11.00
C ALA A 114 -24.77 -10.28 -11.64
N GLU A 115 -24.34 -9.16 -12.21
CA GLU A 115 -25.23 -8.22 -12.90
C GLU A 115 -25.72 -8.81 -14.23
N LYS A 116 -24.83 -9.36 -15.06
CA LYS A 116 -25.18 -9.89 -16.39
C LYS A 116 -26.24 -10.98 -16.35
N PHE A 117 -26.13 -11.92 -15.41
CA PHE A 117 -27.00 -13.11 -15.38
C PHE A 117 -28.19 -12.97 -14.43
N PHE A 118 -28.16 -12.02 -13.48
CA PHE A 118 -29.17 -11.93 -12.42
C PHE A 118 -29.77 -10.53 -12.22
N MET A 119 -29.33 -9.50 -12.95
CA MET A 119 -30.09 -8.24 -13.09
C MET A 119 -31.03 -8.38 -14.29
N GLU A 120 -32.26 -8.82 -14.07
CA GLU A 120 -33.30 -8.75 -15.11
C GLU A 120 -33.59 -7.28 -15.49
N SER A 121 -33.70 -7.04 -16.80
CA SER A 121 -34.26 -5.79 -17.32
C SER A 121 -35.72 -5.66 -16.86
N PRO A 122 -36.18 -4.49 -16.37
CA PRO A 122 -37.55 -4.29 -15.86
C PRO A 122 -38.69 -4.61 -16.83
N LEU A 123 -38.39 -4.90 -18.11
CA LEU A 123 -39.35 -5.15 -19.18
C LEU A 123 -39.71 -6.63 -19.41
N ALA A 124 -39.05 -7.58 -18.73
CA ALA A 124 -39.17 -9.01 -19.02
C ALA A 124 -40.09 -9.81 -18.07
N LEU A 125 -40.70 -9.16 -17.07
CA LEU A 125 -41.53 -9.84 -16.08
C LEU A 125 -43.01 -9.80 -16.46
N ASP A 126 -43.41 -10.74 -17.31
CA ASP A 126 -44.80 -11.18 -17.41
C ASP A 126 -45.15 -12.04 -16.17
N GLU A 127 -46.36 -11.89 -15.63
CA GLU A 127 -46.79 -12.25 -14.26
C GLU A 127 -46.83 -13.77 -13.92
N GLY A 128 -46.13 -14.63 -14.65
CA GLY A 128 -46.27 -16.09 -14.55
C GLY A 128 -45.15 -16.87 -13.84
N SER A 129 -44.03 -16.25 -13.44
CA SER A 129 -42.86 -17.02 -12.99
C SER A 129 -42.91 -17.41 -11.50
N SER A 130 -43.35 -18.64 -11.23
CA SER A 130 -43.24 -19.34 -9.93
C SER A 130 -41.81 -19.42 -9.40
N ALA A 131 -40.78 -19.15 -10.22
CA ALA A 131 -39.38 -19.13 -9.78
C ALA A 131 -39.10 -17.97 -8.80
N ILE A 132 -39.89 -16.88 -8.87
CA ILE A 132 -39.67 -15.68 -8.05
C ILE A 132 -40.06 -15.89 -6.58
N SER A 133 -40.95 -16.84 -6.31
CA SER A 133 -41.40 -17.20 -4.96
C SER A 133 -40.36 -18.00 -4.18
N ASP A 134 -39.63 -18.91 -4.84
CA ASP A 134 -38.70 -19.85 -4.17
C ASP A 134 -37.37 -19.20 -3.77
N TRP A 135 -36.85 -18.23 -4.54
CA TRP A 135 -35.57 -17.58 -4.19
C TRP A 135 -35.72 -16.56 -3.04
N ARG A 136 -36.90 -15.94 -2.88
CA ARG A 136 -37.16 -15.04 -1.74
C ARG A 136 -37.00 -15.73 -0.39
N VAL A 137 -37.23 -17.04 -0.34
CA VAL A 137 -37.10 -17.87 0.87
C VAL A 137 -35.62 -18.12 1.23
N ARG A 138 -34.69 -18.06 0.26
CA ARG A 138 -33.26 -18.42 0.44
C ARG A 138 -32.31 -17.23 0.60
N GLN A 139 -32.80 -16.00 0.56
CA GLN A 139 -32.00 -14.83 0.92
C GLN A 139 -31.41 -15.01 2.32
N THR A 140 -30.16 -14.58 2.52
CA THR A 140 -29.58 -14.49 3.87
C THR A 140 -30.52 -13.68 4.76
N GLU A 141 -30.76 -14.12 6.00
CA GLU A 141 -31.68 -13.47 6.97
C GLU A 141 -31.45 -11.94 7.06
N VAL A 142 -30.21 -11.50 6.86
CA VAL A 142 -29.80 -10.09 6.83
C VAL A 142 -30.39 -9.31 5.65
N ILE A 143 -30.41 -9.91 4.44
CA ILE A 143 -30.98 -9.30 3.23
C ILE A 143 -32.51 -9.31 3.30
N GLN A 144 -33.12 -10.38 3.83
CA GLN A 144 -34.57 -10.46 4.06
C GLN A 144 -35.06 -9.37 5.02
N ASN A 145 -34.37 -9.20 6.16
CA ASN A 145 -34.73 -8.20 7.16
C ASN A 145 -34.62 -6.76 6.63
N CYS A 146 -33.70 -6.50 5.69
CA CYS A 146 -33.59 -5.20 5.03
C CYS A 146 -34.60 -5.01 3.88
N ALA A 147 -35.00 -6.09 3.20
CA ALA A 147 -35.94 -6.07 2.08
C ALA A 147 -37.35 -5.58 2.49
N HIS A 148 -37.76 -5.80 3.75
CA HIS A 148 -39.03 -5.28 4.29
C HIS A 148 -39.12 -3.74 4.32
N SER A 149 -37.99 -3.04 4.14
CA SER A 149 -37.92 -1.57 4.17
C SER A 149 -37.89 -0.91 2.79
N LEU A 150 -37.98 -1.69 1.69
CA LEU A 150 -37.77 -1.20 0.32
C LEU A 150 -39.01 -1.41 -0.56
N PRO A 151 -39.52 -0.38 -1.25
CA PRO A 151 -40.63 -0.52 -2.19
C PRO A 151 -40.15 -0.95 -3.59
N SER A 152 -40.90 -1.86 -4.24
CA SER A 152 -40.91 -2.26 -5.67
C SER A 152 -40.19 -3.56 -6.10
N LEU A 153 -40.63 -4.10 -7.25
CA LEU A 153 -40.07 -5.25 -7.98
C LEU A 153 -38.60 -5.04 -8.39
N ALA A 154 -38.20 -3.81 -8.72
CA ALA A 154 -36.81 -3.46 -9.03
C ALA A 154 -35.88 -3.66 -7.83
N SER A 155 -36.40 -3.54 -6.60
CA SER A 155 -35.66 -3.88 -5.39
C SER A 155 -35.43 -5.39 -5.22
N ALA A 156 -36.28 -6.24 -5.82
CA ALA A 156 -36.17 -7.69 -5.72
C ALA A 156 -35.08 -8.23 -6.66
N THR A 157 -35.08 -7.80 -7.93
CA THR A 157 -34.05 -8.18 -8.91
C THR A 157 -32.66 -7.74 -8.48
N TYR A 158 -32.56 -6.50 -7.99
CA TYR A 158 -31.32 -5.96 -7.44
C TYR A 158 -30.80 -6.74 -6.23
N SER A 159 -31.73 -7.22 -5.39
CA SER A 159 -31.44 -8.05 -4.24
C SER A 159 -30.97 -9.47 -4.62
N HIS A 160 -31.46 -10.03 -5.72
CA HIS A 160 -31.03 -11.34 -6.21
C HIS A 160 -29.56 -11.32 -6.66
N SER A 161 -29.17 -10.37 -7.51
CA SER A 161 -27.79 -10.18 -7.96
C SER A 161 -26.80 -9.99 -6.79
N LEU A 162 -27.18 -9.18 -5.78
CA LEU A 162 -26.37 -9.00 -4.56
C LEU A 162 -26.24 -10.28 -3.73
N SER A 163 -27.29 -11.09 -3.64
CA SER A 163 -27.27 -12.37 -2.93
C SER A 163 -26.32 -13.36 -3.60
N VAL A 164 -26.35 -13.44 -4.93
CA VAL A 164 -25.42 -14.28 -5.71
C VAL A 164 -23.97 -13.83 -5.49
N GLU A 165 -23.71 -12.52 -5.66
CA GLU A 165 -22.37 -11.94 -5.46
C GLU A 165 -21.83 -12.24 -4.05
N SER A 166 -22.66 -12.06 -3.02
CA SER A 166 -22.28 -12.39 -1.64
C SER A 166 -22.01 -13.89 -1.43
N THR A 167 -22.84 -14.75 -1.99
CA THR A 167 -22.69 -16.21 -1.84
C THR A 167 -21.39 -16.68 -2.49
N ILE A 168 -21.10 -16.20 -3.70
CA ILE A 168 -19.84 -16.47 -4.38
C ILE A 168 -18.66 -15.89 -3.59
N ALA A 169 -18.77 -14.68 -3.06
CA ALA A 169 -17.73 -14.08 -2.20
C ALA A 169 -17.45 -14.91 -0.94
N ALA A 170 -18.49 -15.45 -0.30
CA ALA A 170 -18.33 -16.33 0.85
C ALA A 170 -17.63 -17.65 0.47
N ARG A 171 -18.04 -18.26 -0.64
CA ARG A 171 -17.42 -19.49 -1.17
C ARG A 171 -15.98 -19.25 -1.64
N LEU A 172 -15.66 -18.07 -2.19
CA LEU A 172 -14.28 -17.70 -2.53
C LEU A 172 -13.37 -17.79 -1.31
N CYS A 173 -13.78 -17.29 -0.14
CA CYS A 173 -13.01 -17.43 1.11
C CYS A 173 -12.86 -18.88 1.57
N GLN A 174 -13.92 -19.68 1.40
CA GLN A 174 -13.99 -21.04 1.94
C GLN A 174 -13.23 -22.06 1.07
N ASP A 175 -13.22 -21.85 -0.25
CA ASP A 175 -12.79 -22.87 -1.20
C ASP A 175 -11.54 -22.44 -2.00
N ILE A 176 -11.46 -21.17 -2.42
CA ILE A 176 -10.40 -20.69 -3.32
C ILE A 176 -9.28 -19.99 -2.55
N PHE A 177 -9.63 -19.02 -1.71
CA PHE A 177 -8.69 -18.24 -0.90
C PHE A 177 -8.34 -18.93 0.41
N THR A 178 -8.11 -20.24 0.34
CA THR A 178 -7.66 -21.05 1.46
C THR A 178 -6.14 -21.22 1.43
N PRO A 179 -5.45 -21.43 2.56
CA PRO A 179 -3.99 -21.49 2.56
C PRO A 179 -3.39 -22.66 1.77
N LEU A 180 -4.08 -23.79 1.69
CA LEU A 180 -3.69 -25.04 1.00
C LEU A 180 -4.93 -25.96 0.91
N CYS A 181 -5.13 -26.56 -0.25
CA CYS A 181 -6.21 -27.51 -0.54
C CYS A 181 -5.81 -28.98 -0.32
N LEU A 182 -4.51 -29.26 -0.09
CA LEU A 182 -4.02 -30.61 0.21
C LEU A 182 -4.79 -31.28 1.35
N ALA A 183 -5.16 -32.54 1.15
CA ALA A 183 -5.81 -33.35 2.17
C ALA A 183 -4.87 -33.60 3.37
N SER A 184 -5.39 -33.52 4.58
CA SER A 184 -4.63 -33.90 5.77
C SER A 184 -4.67 -35.43 5.95
N PRO A 185 -3.54 -36.09 6.22
CA PRO A 185 -3.50 -37.54 6.46
C PRO A 185 -4.19 -37.95 7.77
N THR A 186 -4.36 -37.02 8.72
CA THR A 186 -4.86 -37.31 10.08
C THR A 186 -6.19 -36.65 10.40
N SER A 187 -6.68 -35.77 9.52
CA SER A 187 -7.85 -34.93 9.78
C SER A 187 -8.81 -34.95 8.61
N ARG A 188 -10.10 -34.74 8.91
CA ARG A 188 -11.12 -34.50 7.88
C ARG A 188 -10.97 -33.12 7.20
N MET A 189 -10.05 -32.29 7.68
CA MET A 189 -9.83 -30.93 7.19
C MET A 189 -8.59 -30.86 6.31
N SER A 190 -8.50 -29.85 5.43
CA SER A 190 -7.29 -29.66 4.64
C SER A 190 -6.08 -29.38 5.54
N MET A 191 -4.89 -29.64 5.00
CA MET A 191 -3.63 -29.31 5.64
C MET A 191 -3.53 -27.80 5.87
N GLY A 192 -4.00 -26.98 4.92
CA GLY A 192 -4.08 -25.53 5.05
C GLY A 192 -4.91 -25.09 6.26
N ALA A 193 -6.12 -25.62 6.42
CA ALA A 193 -6.98 -25.31 7.55
C ALA A 193 -6.42 -25.82 8.91
N SER A 194 -5.55 -26.83 8.87
CA SER A 194 -4.84 -27.33 10.06
C SER A 194 -3.68 -26.40 10.45
N ILE A 195 -2.92 -25.92 9.46
CA ILE A 195 -1.83 -24.95 9.67
C ILE A 195 -2.39 -23.60 10.16
N GLU A 196 -3.50 -23.15 9.57
CA GLU A 196 -4.13 -21.88 9.93
C GLU A 196 -4.49 -21.83 11.43
N ARG A 197 -5.10 -22.90 11.95
CA ARG A 197 -5.51 -23.03 13.36
C ARG A 197 -4.39 -23.41 14.34
N ALA A 198 -3.16 -23.60 13.86
CA ALA A 198 -2.04 -23.88 14.74
C ALA A 198 -1.59 -22.59 15.45
N ASP A 199 -2.19 -22.29 16.59
CA ASP A 199 -1.93 -21.03 17.33
C ASP A 199 -0.52 -20.95 17.92
N THR A 200 0.16 -22.08 18.07
CA THR A 200 1.54 -22.16 18.60
C THR A 200 2.62 -21.84 17.56
N VAL A 201 2.25 -21.67 16.29
CA VAL A 201 3.19 -21.48 15.18
C VAL A 201 3.11 -20.04 14.69
N GLU A 202 4.25 -19.38 14.60
CA GLU A 202 4.32 -17.99 14.14
C GLU A 202 3.89 -17.87 12.67
N PRO A 203 3.25 -16.75 12.25
CA PRO A 203 2.81 -16.56 10.87
C PRO A 203 3.91 -16.78 9.81
N ALA A 204 5.14 -16.32 10.08
CA ALA A 204 6.27 -16.53 9.18
C ALA A 204 6.61 -18.02 9.01
N GLN A 205 6.52 -18.81 10.09
CA GLN A 205 6.75 -20.26 10.04
C GLN A 205 5.63 -20.97 9.27
N LYS A 206 4.37 -20.54 9.46
CA LYS A 206 3.22 -21.04 8.67
C LYS A 206 3.43 -20.78 7.17
N ALA A 207 3.91 -19.59 6.80
CA ALA A 207 4.20 -19.23 5.41
C ALA A 207 5.31 -20.11 4.81
N ILE A 208 6.43 -20.30 5.53
CA ILE A 208 7.51 -21.19 5.10
C ILE A 208 7.00 -22.61 4.88
N LEU A 209 6.24 -23.15 5.84
CA LEU A 209 5.68 -24.50 5.74
C LEU A 209 4.75 -24.64 4.53
N ARG A 210 3.86 -23.67 4.32
CA ARG A 210 2.98 -23.63 3.13
C ARG A 210 3.80 -23.66 1.84
N THR A 211 4.82 -22.81 1.72
CA THR A 211 5.64 -22.76 0.50
C THR A 211 6.38 -24.07 0.26
N LEU A 212 6.92 -24.71 1.31
CA LEU A 212 7.55 -26.02 1.19
C LEU A 212 6.55 -27.10 0.73
N LEU A 213 5.34 -27.09 1.27
CA LEU A 213 4.29 -28.03 0.87
C LEU A 213 3.84 -27.80 -0.58
N LEU A 214 3.65 -26.55 -1.00
CA LEU A 214 3.35 -26.21 -2.39
C LEU A 214 4.48 -26.64 -3.34
N LYS A 215 5.74 -26.53 -2.92
CA LYS A 215 6.89 -26.99 -3.69
C LYS A 215 6.94 -28.52 -3.80
N ALA A 216 6.64 -29.23 -2.73
CA ALA A 216 6.70 -30.69 -2.67
C ALA A 216 5.50 -31.37 -3.34
N PHE A 217 4.30 -30.79 -3.22
CA PHE A 217 3.01 -31.38 -3.63
C PHE A 217 2.23 -30.47 -4.59
N GLY A 218 2.95 -29.72 -5.43
CA GLY A 218 2.35 -28.71 -6.30
C GLY A 218 1.34 -29.31 -7.28
N GLN A 219 1.59 -30.52 -7.79
CA GLN A 219 0.66 -31.17 -8.71
C GLN A 219 -0.64 -31.59 -7.99
N GLU A 220 -0.53 -32.15 -6.79
CA GLU A 220 -1.67 -32.56 -5.98
C GLU A 220 -2.53 -31.35 -5.55
N GLU A 221 -1.89 -30.22 -5.21
CA GLU A 221 -2.60 -28.97 -4.91
C GLU A 221 -3.36 -28.47 -6.15
N GLU A 222 -2.73 -28.44 -7.32
CA GLU A 222 -3.37 -28.03 -8.57
C GLU A 222 -4.54 -28.95 -8.95
N ASP A 223 -4.40 -30.26 -8.75
CA ASP A 223 -5.47 -31.23 -9.00
C ASP A 223 -6.66 -31.01 -8.06
N ALA A 224 -6.38 -30.80 -6.76
CA ALA A 224 -7.39 -30.47 -5.77
C ALA A 224 -8.12 -29.16 -6.11
N ARG A 225 -7.40 -28.13 -6.54
CA ARG A 225 -7.97 -26.85 -6.96
C ARG A 225 -8.87 -27.00 -8.18
N ARG A 226 -8.46 -27.76 -9.20
CA ARG A 226 -9.31 -28.04 -10.37
C ARG A 226 -10.59 -28.77 -9.98
N HIS A 227 -10.52 -29.70 -9.02
CA HIS A 227 -11.70 -30.37 -8.49
C HIS A 227 -12.63 -29.39 -7.76
N ILE A 228 -12.08 -28.54 -6.88
CA ILE A 228 -12.83 -27.50 -6.15
C ILE A 228 -13.54 -26.54 -7.11
N ILE A 229 -12.87 -26.07 -8.16
CA ILE A 229 -13.49 -25.20 -9.17
C ILE A 229 -14.68 -25.91 -9.83
N LYS A 230 -14.53 -27.21 -10.15
CA LYS A 230 -15.61 -27.98 -10.77
C LYS A 230 -16.83 -28.10 -9.85
N THR A 231 -16.63 -28.42 -8.58
CA THR A 231 -17.73 -28.54 -7.60
C THR A 231 -18.37 -27.20 -7.32
N PHE A 232 -17.56 -26.14 -7.11
CA PHE A 232 -18.04 -24.78 -6.92
C PHE A 232 -18.98 -24.33 -8.05
N VAL A 233 -18.56 -24.54 -9.31
CA VAL A 233 -19.39 -24.17 -10.47
C VAL A 233 -20.70 -24.96 -10.49
N SER A 234 -20.68 -26.27 -10.18
CA SER A 234 -21.90 -27.10 -10.13
C SER A 234 -22.84 -26.58 -9.06
N ASP A 235 -22.36 -26.43 -7.81
CA ASP A 235 -23.15 -26.03 -6.65
C ASP A 235 -23.85 -24.69 -6.89
N ILE A 236 -23.11 -23.67 -7.34
CA ILE A 236 -23.66 -22.33 -7.58
C ILE A 236 -24.67 -22.35 -8.72
N THR A 237 -24.41 -23.13 -9.77
CA THR A 237 -25.35 -23.25 -10.89
C THR A 237 -26.65 -23.93 -10.46
N GLU A 238 -26.55 -25.02 -9.71
CA GLU A 238 -27.71 -25.77 -9.18
C GLU A 238 -28.52 -24.92 -8.19
N GLU A 239 -27.85 -24.08 -7.41
CA GLU A 239 -28.49 -23.19 -6.43
C GLU A 239 -29.29 -22.06 -7.09
N PHE A 240 -28.72 -21.40 -8.11
CA PHE A 240 -29.27 -20.16 -8.67
C PHE A 240 -29.91 -20.28 -10.05
N LEU A 241 -29.64 -21.33 -10.82
CA LEU A 241 -30.24 -21.57 -12.14
C LEU A 241 -30.85 -22.98 -12.29
N PRO A 242 -31.69 -23.47 -11.34
CA PRO A 242 -32.25 -24.82 -11.43
C PRO A 242 -33.21 -25.01 -12.63
N ASN A 243 -33.82 -23.93 -13.14
CA ASN A 243 -34.86 -23.96 -14.17
C ASN A 243 -34.57 -23.00 -15.36
N SER A 244 -33.31 -22.60 -15.56
CA SER A 244 -32.92 -21.68 -16.64
C SER A 244 -32.67 -22.41 -17.97
N GLN A 245 -32.61 -21.67 -19.08
CA GLN A 245 -32.30 -22.24 -20.38
C GLN A 245 -30.87 -22.80 -20.41
N GLU A 246 -30.67 -23.93 -21.08
CA GLU A 246 -29.39 -24.66 -21.11
C GLU A 246 -28.23 -23.81 -21.65
N GLN A 247 -28.50 -22.92 -22.62
CA GLN A 247 -27.51 -22.01 -23.18
C GLN A 247 -27.04 -20.96 -22.17
N ASP A 248 -27.97 -20.30 -21.47
CA ASP A 248 -27.65 -19.29 -20.44
C ASP A 248 -26.89 -19.92 -19.26
N VAL A 249 -27.25 -21.15 -18.91
CA VAL A 249 -26.57 -21.95 -17.89
C VAL A 249 -25.13 -22.24 -18.28
N GLU A 250 -24.87 -22.64 -19.51
CA GLU A 250 -23.52 -22.98 -19.95
C GLU A 250 -22.63 -21.73 -20.10
N ASP A 251 -23.20 -20.61 -20.56
CA ASP A 251 -22.49 -19.33 -20.61
C ASP A 251 -22.12 -18.84 -19.20
N PHE A 252 -23.04 -18.94 -18.24
CA PHE A 252 -22.77 -18.64 -16.83
C PHE A 252 -21.66 -19.53 -16.25
N ARG A 253 -21.74 -20.86 -16.46
CA ARG A 253 -20.73 -21.83 -16.00
C ARG A 253 -19.34 -21.50 -16.54
N LYS A 254 -19.26 -21.12 -17.82
CA LYS A 254 -18.01 -20.76 -18.48
C LYS A 254 -17.39 -19.50 -17.87
N GLU A 255 -18.18 -18.45 -17.67
CA GLU A 255 -17.68 -17.20 -17.08
C GLU A 255 -17.31 -17.37 -15.60
N LEU A 256 -18.12 -18.08 -14.81
CA LEU A 256 -17.80 -18.40 -13.42
C LEU A 256 -16.50 -19.22 -13.32
N ARG A 257 -16.32 -20.24 -14.18
CA ARG A 257 -15.08 -21.02 -14.22
C ARG A 257 -13.86 -20.15 -14.56
N SER A 258 -14.00 -19.22 -15.50
CA SER A 258 -12.94 -18.27 -15.86
C SER A 258 -12.56 -17.38 -14.68
N LEU A 259 -13.55 -16.85 -13.96
CA LEU A 259 -13.34 -16.04 -12.76
C LEU A 259 -12.61 -16.83 -11.67
N LEU A 260 -13.04 -18.06 -11.37
CA LEU A 260 -12.44 -18.90 -10.34
C LEU A 260 -11.02 -19.34 -10.69
N THR A 261 -10.74 -19.56 -11.98
CA THR A 261 -9.40 -19.87 -12.47
C THR A 261 -8.47 -18.67 -12.29
N SER A 262 -8.95 -17.47 -12.61
CA SER A 262 -8.21 -16.22 -12.41
C SER A 262 -7.94 -15.95 -10.93
N ALA A 263 -8.95 -16.18 -10.07
CA ALA A 263 -8.81 -16.06 -8.62
C ALA A 263 -7.79 -17.06 -8.05
N THR A 264 -7.81 -18.30 -8.56
CA THR A 264 -6.84 -19.33 -8.18
C THR A 264 -5.42 -18.96 -8.57
N SER A 265 -5.20 -18.48 -9.80
CA SER A 265 -3.87 -18.05 -10.26
C SER A 265 -3.31 -16.92 -9.39
N LEU A 266 -4.10 -15.86 -9.17
CA LEU A 266 -3.71 -14.73 -8.33
C LEU A 266 -3.38 -15.19 -6.90
N TRP A 267 -4.19 -16.08 -6.35
CA TRP A 267 -3.99 -16.59 -4.99
C TRP A 267 -2.75 -17.48 -4.88
N SER A 268 -2.51 -18.35 -5.86
CA SER A 268 -1.33 -19.22 -5.88
C SER A 268 -0.01 -18.44 -5.95
N GLU A 269 0.04 -17.33 -6.69
CA GLU A 269 1.20 -16.42 -6.68
C GLU A 269 1.42 -15.81 -5.29
N LEU A 270 0.34 -15.29 -4.70
CA LEU A 270 0.37 -14.68 -3.38
C LEU A 270 0.82 -15.66 -2.27
N GLN A 271 0.46 -16.94 -2.41
CA GLN A 271 0.87 -18.01 -1.47
C GLN A 271 2.34 -18.39 -1.57
N ARG A 272 3.04 -18.10 -2.67
CA ARG A 272 4.50 -18.33 -2.74
C ARG A 272 5.29 -17.24 -2.03
N GLY A 273 4.63 -16.16 -1.60
CA GLY A 273 5.26 -15.09 -0.85
C GLY A 273 5.61 -15.44 0.61
N PRO A 274 6.39 -14.57 1.29
CA PRO A 274 6.90 -14.80 2.64
C PRO A 274 5.86 -14.61 3.76
N CYS A 275 4.73 -13.97 3.44
CA CYS A 275 3.71 -13.62 4.43
C CYS A 275 2.63 -14.71 4.52
N TRP A 276 2.12 -14.93 5.73
CA TRP A 276 0.89 -15.67 5.93
C TRP A 276 -0.29 -14.78 5.59
N ILE A 277 -1.16 -15.27 4.70
CA ILE A 277 -2.25 -14.47 4.13
C ILE A 277 -3.54 -15.28 4.23
N THR A 278 -4.60 -14.59 4.63
CA THR A 278 -5.93 -15.16 4.84
C THR A 278 -6.98 -14.28 4.19
N ALA A 279 -8.14 -14.87 3.86
CA ALA A 279 -9.29 -14.15 3.34
C ALA A 279 -10.50 -14.31 4.26
N THR A 280 -11.35 -13.29 4.35
CA THR A 280 -12.60 -13.36 5.10
C THR A 280 -13.74 -12.66 4.39
N SER A 281 -14.93 -13.25 4.48
CA SER A 281 -16.22 -12.64 4.10
C SER A 281 -17.03 -12.20 5.33
N ARG A 282 -16.50 -12.41 6.55
CA ARG A 282 -17.17 -12.06 7.80
C ARG A 282 -17.04 -10.56 8.06
N THR A 283 -18.11 -9.82 7.87
CA THR A 283 -18.17 -8.37 8.04
C THR A 283 -18.00 -7.90 9.49
N SER A 284 -18.19 -8.80 10.47
CA SER A 284 -17.90 -8.54 11.88
C SER A 284 -16.40 -8.42 12.18
N VAL A 285 -15.54 -8.90 11.28
CA VAL A 285 -14.09 -8.82 11.42
C VAL A 285 -13.60 -7.57 10.67
N HIS A 286 -12.77 -6.76 11.33
CA HIS A 286 -12.20 -5.51 10.78
C HIS A 286 -13.25 -4.51 10.25
N THR A 287 -14.28 -4.23 11.05
CA THR A 287 -15.46 -3.42 10.68
C THR A 287 -15.17 -2.06 10.06
N GLU A 288 -14.04 -1.42 10.39
CA GLU A 288 -13.66 -0.09 9.89
C GLU A 288 -12.89 -0.11 8.57
N SER A 289 -12.46 -1.28 8.12
CA SER A 289 -11.56 -1.42 6.97
C SER A 289 -12.26 -1.87 5.68
N TRP A 290 -13.53 -2.26 5.75
CA TRP A 290 -14.31 -2.66 4.60
C TRP A 290 -14.64 -1.47 3.69
N ARG A 291 -14.59 -1.67 2.36
CA ARG A 291 -15.00 -0.63 1.41
C ARG A 291 -16.51 -0.73 1.10
N PRO A 292 -17.24 0.39 1.13
CA PRO A 292 -18.60 0.42 0.61
C PRO A 292 -18.59 0.16 -0.90
N ARG A 293 -19.55 -0.61 -1.39
CA ARG A 293 -19.81 -0.68 -2.83
C ARG A 293 -20.14 0.72 -3.36
N GLN A 294 -19.40 1.14 -4.39
CA GLN A 294 -19.61 2.42 -5.05
C GLN A 294 -20.70 2.27 -6.10
N TYR A 295 -21.74 3.10 -5.99
CA TYR A 295 -22.81 3.22 -6.97
C TYR A 295 -22.75 4.59 -7.62
N ALA A 296 -23.15 4.71 -8.89
CA ALA A 296 -23.25 5.99 -9.57
C ALA A 296 -24.19 6.93 -8.78
N GLY A 297 -23.66 8.06 -8.29
CA GLY A 297 -24.39 9.04 -7.47
C GLY A 297 -24.52 8.70 -5.97
N GLY A 298 -23.89 7.62 -5.50
CA GLY A 298 -23.84 7.26 -4.08
C GLY A 298 -22.73 8.00 -3.32
N PRO A 299 -22.84 8.16 -1.99
CA PRO A 299 -21.79 8.77 -1.19
C PRO A 299 -20.50 7.92 -1.23
N ALA A 300 -19.35 8.57 -1.45
CA ALA A 300 -18.04 7.91 -1.54
C ALA A 300 -17.54 7.31 -0.21
N LYS A 301 -18.23 7.60 0.89
CA LYS A 301 -17.96 7.10 2.25
C LYS A 301 -19.29 6.77 2.93
N ALA A 302 -19.32 5.69 3.71
CA ALA A 302 -20.46 5.39 4.57
C ALA A 302 -20.67 6.56 5.56
N GLN A 303 -21.88 7.11 5.59
CA GLN A 303 -22.21 8.25 6.46
C GLN A 303 -22.96 7.77 7.72
N SER A 304 -22.39 6.83 8.49
CA SER A 304 -22.81 6.52 9.88
C SER A 304 -22.06 5.32 10.46
N PRO A 305 -22.07 5.10 11.80
CA PRO A 305 -21.37 4.02 12.48
C PRO A 305 -22.07 2.65 12.33
N SER A 306 -22.71 2.40 11.19
CA SER A 306 -23.39 1.13 10.92
C SER A 306 -22.38 0.07 10.47
N HIS A 307 -22.53 -1.15 10.99
CA HIS A 307 -21.70 -2.29 10.56
C HIS A 307 -22.10 -2.76 9.15
N PRO A 308 -21.14 -3.23 8.33
CA PRO A 308 -21.47 -3.79 7.03
C PRO A 308 -22.40 -5.00 7.17
N LEU A 309 -23.48 -5.01 6.39
CA LEU A 309 -24.49 -6.07 6.41
C LEU A 309 -23.94 -7.37 5.86
N VAL A 310 -23.33 -7.29 4.67
CA VAL A 310 -22.89 -8.46 3.93
C VAL A 310 -21.68 -8.13 3.07
N ALA A 311 -20.74 -9.07 2.97
CA ALA A 311 -19.59 -8.95 2.09
C ALA A 311 -19.99 -9.29 0.65
N LEU A 312 -19.52 -8.48 -0.28
CA LEU A 312 -19.69 -8.63 -1.73
C LEU A 312 -18.40 -9.05 -2.42
N PHE A 313 -17.25 -8.78 -1.79
CA PHE A 313 -15.97 -9.35 -2.18
C PHE A 313 -15.07 -9.58 -0.96
N PRO A 314 -14.28 -10.68 -0.92
CA PRO A 314 -13.43 -11.01 0.22
C PRO A 314 -12.46 -9.92 0.65
N HIS A 315 -12.26 -9.83 1.97
CA HIS A 315 -11.24 -9.01 2.59
C HIS A 315 -9.95 -9.84 2.74
N ILE A 316 -8.83 -9.35 2.20
CA ILE A 316 -7.56 -10.07 2.12
C ILE A 316 -6.55 -9.48 3.10
N ILE A 317 -6.08 -10.31 4.03
CA ILE A 317 -5.30 -9.90 5.20
C ILE A 317 -3.91 -10.52 5.12
N SER A 318 -2.87 -9.69 5.22
CA SER A 318 -1.50 -10.17 5.48
C SER A 318 -1.21 -10.08 6.96
N HIS A 319 -0.88 -11.21 7.58
CA HIS A 319 -0.47 -11.21 8.98
C HIS A 319 0.85 -10.46 9.13
N GLY A 320 0.89 -9.50 10.08
CA GLY A 320 2.04 -8.64 10.33
C GLY A 320 2.03 -7.30 9.58
N ALA A 321 1.02 -7.03 8.74
CA ALA A 321 0.82 -5.72 8.12
C ALA A 321 -0.18 -4.86 8.92
N GLU A 322 0.04 -3.54 8.95
CA GLU A 322 -0.89 -2.59 9.60
C GLU A 322 -2.20 -2.41 8.82
N ALA A 323 -2.15 -2.59 7.50
CA ALA A 323 -3.28 -2.47 6.59
C ALA A 323 -3.53 -3.79 5.84
N PRO A 324 -4.78 -4.06 5.44
CA PRO A 324 -5.07 -5.23 4.61
C PRO A 324 -4.44 -5.10 3.23
N LEU A 325 -4.11 -6.24 2.62
CA LEU A 325 -3.67 -6.30 1.21
C LEU A 325 -4.79 -5.85 0.28
N TYR A 326 -6.02 -6.20 0.64
CA TYR A 326 -7.22 -5.78 -0.08
C TYR A 326 -8.38 -5.60 0.87
N ALA A 327 -8.91 -4.37 0.94
CA ALA A 327 -9.96 -3.97 1.87
C ALA A 327 -11.36 -4.57 1.60
N GLY A 328 -11.47 -5.54 0.67
CA GLY A 328 -12.73 -6.18 0.29
C GLY A 328 -13.79 -5.18 -0.17
N SER A 329 -15.02 -5.65 -0.34
CA SER A 329 -16.18 -4.77 -0.47
C SER A 329 -17.39 -5.34 0.25
N ALA A 330 -18.22 -4.46 0.79
CA ALA A 330 -19.40 -4.81 1.54
C ALA A 330 -20.55 -3.84 1.29
N LEU A 331 -21.75 -4.27 1.68
CA LEU A 331 -22.99 -3.53 1.56
C LEU A 331 -23.42 -2.98 2.93
N TRP A 332 -23.83 -1.71 2.92
CA TRP A 332 -24.43 -1.02 4.08
C TRP A 332 -25.93 -0.76 3.84
N THR A 333 -26.67 -0.59 4.92
CA THR A 333 -28.10 -0.24 4.93
C THR A 333 -28.42 1.00 4.08
N GLU A 334 -27.64 2.07 4.23
CA GLU A 334 -27.85 3.30 3.45
C GLU A 334 -27.53 3.09 1.96
N ASN A 335 -26.49 2.32 1.66
CA ASN A 335 -26.07 2.05 0.28
C ASN A 335 -27.10 1.21 -0.46
N LEU A 336 -27.76 0.25 0.21
CA LEU A 336 -28.85 -0.53 -0.39
C LEU A 336 -30.01 0.36 -0.83
N ARG A 337 -30.36 1.40 -0.06
CA ARG A 337 -31.38 2.39 -0.45
C ARG A 337 -30.96 3.17 -1.69
N HIS A 338 -29.74 3.67 -1.73
CA HIS A 338 -29.22 4.41 -2.89
C HIS A 338 -29.12 3.53 -4.14
N ALA A 339 -28.69 2.28 -3.99
CA ALA A 339 -28.60 1.33 -5.10
C ALA A 339 -29.98 1.03 -5.70
N THR A 340 -30.99 0.88 -4.84
CA THR A 340 -32.38 0.68 -5.26
C THR A 340 -32.95 1.90 -5.97
N ILE A 341 -32.67 3.11 -5.46
CA ILE A 341 -33.08 4.38 -6.09
C ILE A 341 -32.39 4.56 -7.46
N ALA A 342 -31.09 4.24 -7.56
CA ALA A 342 -30.34 4.32 -8.81
C ALA A 342 -30.86 3.31 -9.85
N ALA A 343 -31.18 2.08 -9.44
CA ALA A 343 -31.77 1.05 -10.30
C ALA A 343 -33.19 1.42 -10.81
N GLN A 344 -33.91 2.29 -10.09
CA GLN A 344 -35.23 2.78 -10.50
C GLN A 344 -35.17 3.97 -11.48
N GLN A 345 -34.00 4.58 -11.72
CA GLN A 345 -33.90 5.68 -12.68
C GLN A 345 -33.85 5.15 -14.12
N PRO A 346 -34.75 5.58 -15.01
CA PRO A 346 -34.68 5.18 -16.41
C PRO A 346 -33.41 5.74 -17.05
N ILE A 347 -32.62 4.86 -17.67
CA ILE A 347 -31.46 5.22 -18.49
C ILE A 347 -31.96 6.19 -19.57
N LYS A 348 -31.67 7.49 -19.43
CA LYS A 348 -31.91 8.48 -20.49
C LYS A 348 -31.08 8.07 -21.69
N ARG A 349 -31.70 7.44 -22.70
CA ARG A 349 -31.13 7.36 -24.04
C ARG A 349 -30.91 8.78 -24.52
N ILE A 350 -29.64 9.14 -24.74
CA ILE A 350 -29.29 10.27 -25.59
C ILE A 350 -29.64 9.81 -27.01
N SER A 351 -30.78 10.26 -27.52
CA SER A 351 -31.13 10.10 -28.93
C SER A 351 -30.16 10.95 -29.75
N LEU A 352 -29.46 10.33 -30.72
CA LEU A 352 -28.86 11.06 -31.83
C LEU A 352 -29.98 11.82 -32.59
N PRO A 353 -29.71 13.01 -33.15
CA PRO A 353 -30.66 13.68 -34.00
C PRO A 353 -30.73 12.95 -35.35
N GLU A 354 -31.89 12.35 -35.66
CA GLU A 354 -32.20 11.90 -37.01
C GLU A 354 -32.60 13.11 -37.86
N ASP A 355 -31.84 13.32 -38.94
CA ASP A 355 -32.20 14.18 -40.06
C ASP A 355 -33.50 13.68 -40.71
N SER A 356 -34.56 14.49 -40.66
CA SER A 356 -35.75 14.29 -41.47
C SER A 356 -35.85 15.38 -42.54
N SER A 357 -35.33 15.09 -43.73
CA SER A 357 -35.72 15.78 -44.96
C SER A 357 -36.97 15.12 -45.56
N ASN A 358 -37.73 15.94 -46.29
CA ASN A 358 -38.84 15.61 -47.19
C ASN A 358 -40.24 15.59 -46.56
N ASN A 359 -40.87 16.77 -46.53
CA ASN A 359 -42.30 16.90 -46.75
C ASN A 359 -42.55 17.63 -48.08
N VAL A 360 -43.33 16.96 -48.93
CA VAL A 360 -43.84 17.40 -50.22
C VAL A 360 -45.00 18.37 -49.99
N GLU A 361 -45.03 19.44 -50.78
CA GLU A 361 -46.11 20.42 -50.88
C GLU A 361 -47.46 19.80 -51.25
N SER A 362 -48.56 20.28 -50.65
CA SER A 362 -49.71 20.75 -51.43
C SER A 362 -50.61 21.69 -50.61
N SER A 363 -51.03 22.72 -51.33
CA SER A 363 -51.72 23.98 -51.07
C SER A 363 -53.08 23.99 -50.36
N ASP A 364 -53.41 25.22 -49.92
CA ASP A 364 -54.70 25.85 -49.55
C ASP A 364 -54.88 26.09 -48.04
N GLY A 365 -55.01 27.31 -47.50
CA GLY A 365 -55.24 28.62 -48.10
C GLY A 365 -56.17 29.40 -47.15
N ARG A 366 -55.63 30.28 -46.30
CA ARG A 366 -56.34 31.49 -45.84
C ARG A 366 -55.43 32.46 -45.07
N VAL A 367 -55.53 33.70 -45.53
CA VAL A 367 -54.88 34.93 -45.07
C VAL A 367 -55.75 35.60 -44.00
N VAL A 368 -55.16 36.08 -42.90
CA VAL A 368 -55.39 37.44 -42.35
C VAL A 368 -54.13 37.89 -41.58
N PRO A 369 -53.58 39.10 -41.82
CA PRO A 369 -52.40 39.64 -41.14
C PRO A 369 -52.74 40.86 -40.27
N TRP A 370 -52.28 40.95 -39.02
CA TRP A 370 -52.15 42.25 -38.33
C TRP A 370 -50.90 42.29 -37.44
N ALA A 371 -50.17 43.38 -37.62
CA ALA A 371 -48.99 43.83 -36.88
C ALA A 371 -49.36 44.18 -35.42
N GLU A 372 -48.47 44.49 -34.47
CA GLU A 372 -47.30 45.35 -34.52
C GLU A 372 -46.54 45.25 -33.17
N LYS A 373 -45.21 45.40 -33.23
CA LYS A 373 -44.28 46.04 -32.26
C LYS A 373 -44.63 46.06 -30.76
N SER A 374 -43.68 45.63 -29.93
CA SER A 374 -42.90 46.61 -29.14
C SER A 374 -41.64 45.99 -28.54
N THR A 375 -40.56 46.72 -28.78
CA THR A 375 -39.18 46.60 -28.32
C THR A 375 -38.97 47.02 -26.87
N ASN A 376 -37.80 46.62 -26.38
CA ASN A 376 -36.91 47.27 -25.40
C ASN A 376 -37.08 46.97 -23.91
N GLY A 377 -36.02 46.33 -23.37
CA GLY A 377 -34.95 47.08 -22.71
C GLY A 377 -34.89 46.95 -21.19
N GLY A 378 -33.72 46.58 -20.67
CA GLY A 378 -33.47 46.59 -19.22
C GLY A 378 -32.12 45.99 -18.82
N LEU A 379 -31.05 46.70 -19.13
CA LEU A 379 -29.75 46.58 -18.45
C LEU A 379 -29.88 46.94 -16.96
N GLY A 380 -29.09 46.30 -16.11
CA GLY A 380 -28.94 46.65 -14.70
C GLY A 380 -27.71 45.97 -14.09
N ASP A 381 -26.57 46.65 -14.19
CA ASP A 381 -25.31 46.36 -13.49
C ASP A 381 -25.37 46.72 -11.99
N ASN A 382 -24.33 46.22 -11.29
CA ASN A 382 -23.72 46.66 -10.02
C ASN A 382 -24.00 45.76 -8.81
N SER A 383 -23.14 45.62 -7.80
CA SER A 383 -21.68 45.67 -7.58
C SER A 383 -21.50 45.43 -6.06
N SER A 384 -20.27 45.15 -5.61
CA SER A 384 -19.78 45.28 -4.22
C SER A 384 -20.28 44.24 -3.21
N HIS A 385 -19.59 43.86 -2.13
CA HIS A 385 -18.22 43.90 -1.63
C HIS A 385 -18.27 43.01 -0.37
N GLY A 386 -17.20 42.30 -0.02
CA GLY A 386 -17.18 41.57 1.26
C GLY A 386 -15.93 40.74 1.51
N ASN A 387 -14.80 41.40 1.77
CA ASN A 387 -13.63 40.79 2.40
C ASN A 387 -13.93 40.48 3.88
N CYS A 388 -13.55 39.29 4.35
CA CYS A 388 -13.17 39.08 5.75
C CYS A 388 -11.90 38.23 5.82
N VAL A 389 -10.89 38.81 6.49
CA VAL A 389 -9.60 38.21 6.85
C VAL A 389 -9.52 38.13 8.39
N LYS A 390 -8.73 37.18 8.88
CA LYS A 390 -8.22 36.96 10.26
C LYS A 390 -9.20 36.17 11.15
N VAL A 391 -8.76 35.30 12.08
CA VAL A 391 -7.61 35.37 12.98
C VAL A 391 -7.24 33.93 13.46
N ASN A 392 -5.94 33.61 13.52
CA ASN A 392 -5.38 32.47 14.28
C ASN A 392 -5.44 32.74 15.79
N PRO A 393 -5.50 31.70 16.64
CA PRO A 393 -4.78 31.72 17.90
C PRO A 393 -3.68 30.66 17.93
N LEU A 394 -2.44 31.14 18.02
CA LEU A 394 -1.32 30.48 18.70
C LEU A 394 -1.50 30.67 20.22
N ASP A 395 -1.22 29.65 21.02
CA ASP A 395 -0.07 29.59 21.94
C ASP A 395 -0.26 28.78 23.24
N GLY A 396 0.83 28.08 23.59
CA GLY A 396 1.23 27.70 24.96
C GLY A 396 0.79 26.29 25.42
N HIS A 397 1.63 25.38 25.91
CA HIS A 397 3.04 25.34 26.34
C HIS A 397 3.45 23.83 26.39
N HIS A 398 4.63 23.38 25.92
CA HIS A 398 5.91 23.23 26.66
C HIS A 398 5.80 22.33 27.92
N TYR A 399 6.61 21.29 28.22
CA TYR A 399 8.01 20.90 27.92
C TYR A 399 8.20 19.39 28.19
N GLY A 400 9.23 18.76 27.60
CA GLY A 400 9.65 17.42 28.01
C GLY A 400 10.83 16.77 27.28
N LYS A 401 11.90 17.50 26.95
CA LYS A 401 13.19 16.90 26.52
C LYS A 401 13.91 16.31 27.73
N LYS A 402 14.31 15.02 27.65
CA LYS A 402 15.35 14.43 28.52
C LYS A 402 16.54 13.94 27.67
N ARG A 403 17.68 14.60 27.90
CA ARG A 403 19.10 14.27 27.68
C ARG A 403 19.76 14.93 28.90
N VAL A 404 20.73 14.42 29.66
CA VAL A 404 21.98 13.66 29.43
C VAL A 404 22.45 13.11 30.80
N ASN A 405 23.32 12.10 30.79
CA ASN A 405 24.52 11.86 31.66
C ASN A 405 24.57 10.37 32.03
N GLY A 406 25.59 9.57 31.72
CA GLY A 406 27.03 9.88 31.69
C GLY A 406 27.62 9.57 33.07
N LYS A 407 28.14 8.34 33.26
CA LYS A 407 29.08 7.94 34.33
C LYS A 407 29.67 6.55 34.05
N SER A 408 30.94 6.53 33.63
CA SER A 408 31.94 5.53 34.05
C SER A 408 32.63 6.09 35.33
N PRO A 409 33.43 5.35 36.15
CA PRO A 409 34.23 4.16 35.81
C PRO A 409 34.36 3.07 36.93
N SER A 410 35.27 2.13 36.67
CA SER A 410 36.01 1.19 37.56
C SER A 410 35.40 -0.17 37.91
N ARG A 411 35.84 -1.23 37.23
CA ARG A 411 36.91 -2.15 37.71
C ARG A 411 37.58 -2.84 36.54
#